data_AF-A0A419GXU9-F1
#
_entry.id   AF-A0A419GXU9-F1
#
_cell.length_a   1.000
_cell.length_b   1.000
_cell.length_c   1.000
_cell.angle_alpha   90.00
_cell.angle_beta   90.00
_cell.angle_gamma   90.00
#
_symmetry.space_group_name_H-M   'P 1'
#
loop_
_entity.id
_entity.type
_entity.pdbx_description
1 polymer ?
#
loop_
_entity_poly.entity_id
_entity_poly.type
_entity_poly.pdbx_seq_one_letter_code
_entity_poly.pdbx_strand_id
1 'polypeptide(L)' 'MFCTKVKEFLSKKGVQYTERDIAKDQAAISEMKKMGFMTTPITVIDGRVVIGYDTEKLDELLKG' A
#
# COMPACT_ATOMS: atom_id res chain seq x y z
N MET A 1 -7.45 -1.40 -10.52
CA MET A 1 -8.70 -1.77 -9.82
C MET A 1 -8.52 -2.08 -8.33
N PHE A 2 -7.38 -2.63 -7.89
CA PHE A 2 -7.15 -2.98 -6.47
C PHE A 2 -6.69 -1.82 -5.56
N CYS A 3 -6.10 -0.75 -6.09
CA CYS A 3 -5.66 0.40 -5.29
C CYS A 3 -6.83 1.05 -4.51
N THR A 4 -8.01 1.17 -5.14
CA THR A 4 -9.19 1.76 -4.50
C THR A 4 -9.68 0.91 -3.32
N LYS A 5 -9.63 -0.42 -3.43
CA LYS A 5 -10.03 -1.32 -2.35
C LYS A 5 -9.14 -1.18 -1.12
N VAL A 6 -7.82 -1.09 -1.32
CA VAL A 6 -6.87 -0.84 -0.21
C VAL A 6 -7.19 0.48 0.48
N LYS A 7 -7.38 1.56 -0.28
CA LYS A 7 -7.72 2.89 0.25
C LYS A 7 -9.01 2.87 1.05
N GLU A 8 -10.08 2.28 0.51
CA GLU A 8 -11.34 2.13 1.22
C GLU A 8 -11.20 1.32 2.50
N PHE A 9 -10.43 0.23 2.48
CA PHE A 9 -10.17 -0.59 3.67
C PHE A 9 -9.47 0.21 4.78
N LEU A 10 -8.42 0.95 4.43
CA LEU A 10 -7.68 1.79 5.36
C LEU A 10 -8.56 2.94 5.90
N SER A 11 -9.30 3.60 5.03
CA SER A 11 -10.24 4.67 5.42
C SER A 11 -11.36 4.15 6.32
N LYS A 12 -11.94 2.98 6.05
CA LYS A 12 -12.96 2.36 6.91
C LYS A 12 -12.43 2.02 8.30
N LYS A 13 -11.15 1.69 8.41
CA LYS A 13 -10.48 1.47 9.70
C LYS A 13 -10.05 2.77 10.40
N GLY A 14 -10.24 3.94 9.77
CA GLY A 14 -9.78 5.21 10.32
C GLY A 14 -8.26 5.35 10.35
N VAL A 15 -7.55 4.57 9.52
CA VAL A 15 -6.08 4.59 9.46
C VAL A 15 -5.65 5.74 8.57
N GLN A 16 -4.72 6.55 9.07
CA GLN A 16 -4.07 7.57 8.26
C GLN A 16 -3.06 6.91 7.32
N TYR A 17 -3.17 7.19 6.02
CA TYR A 17 -2.24 6.70 5.01
C TYR A 17 -1.85 7.80 4.05
N THR A 18 -0.65 7.69 3.48
CA THR A 18 -0.20 8.57 2.42
C THR A 18 -0.39 7.88 1.08
N GLU A 19 -1.18 8.50 0.21
CA GLU A 19 -1.35 8.02 -1.15
C GLU A 19 -0.15 8.42 -2.01
N ARG A 20 0.50 7.43 -2.64
CA ARG A 20 1.56 7.66 -3.63
C ARG A 20 1.16 7.05 -4.96
N ASP A 21 0.78 7.90 -5.91
CA ASP A 21 0.35 7.47 -7.24
C ASP A 21 1.57 7.30 -8.14
N ILE A 22 1.93 6.05 -8.44
CA ILE A 22 3.06 5.76 -9.33
C ILE A 22 2.86 6.26 -10.76
N ALA A 23 1.63 6.49 -11.23
CA ALA A 23 1.41 7.04 -12.56
C ALA A 23 1.70 8.54 -12.64
N LYS A 24 1.67 9.25 -11.50
CA LYS A 24 1.94 10.69 -11.42
C LYS A 24 3.27 11.01 -10.76
N ASP A 25 3.76 10.14 -9.88
CA ASP A 25 4.92 10.34 -9.04
C ASP A 25 6.05 9.37 -9.46
N GLN A 26 7.03 9.91 -10.18
CA GLN A 26 8.18 9.11 -10.63
C GLN A 26 9.05 8.63 -9.46
N ALA A 27 9.06 9.35 -8.33
CA ALA A 27 9.80 8.90 -7.15
C ALA A 27 9.14 7.66 -6.54
N ALA A 28 7.80 7.59 -6.53
CA ALA A 28 7.07 6.38 -6.10
C ALA A 28 7.40 5.16 -6.98
N ILE A 29 7.53 5.32 -8.30
CA ILE A 29 8.02 4.25 -9.19
C ILE A 29 9.45 3.85 -8.83
N SER A 30 10.33 4.83 -8.60
CA SER A 30 11.74 4.57 -8.30
C SER A 30 11.89 3.78 -7.00
N GLU A 31 11.16 4.17 -5.95
CA GLU A 31 11.15 3.46 -4.67
C GLU A 31 10.58 2.04 -4.83
N MET A 32 9.49 1.88 -5.58
CA MET A 32 8.92 0.56 -5.89
C MET A 32 9.93 -0.36 -6.58
N LYS A 33 10.68 0.16 -7.56
CA LYS A 33 11.76 -0.57 -8.24
C LYS A 33 12.93 -0.89 -7.30
N LYS A 34 13.34 0.04 -6.44
CA LYS A 34 14.41 -0.19 -5.45
C LYS A 34 14.04 -1.28 -4.46
N MET A 35 12.77 -1.34 -4.06
CA MET A 35 12.25 -2.41 -3.21
C MET A 35 12.13 -3.76 -3.94
N GLY A 36 12.34 -3.82 -5.25
CA GLY A 36 12.27 -5.04 -6.06
C GLY A 36 10.85 -5.44 -6.45
N PHE A 37 9.87 -4.55 -6.27
CA PHE A 37 8.48 -4.83 -6.61
C PHE A 37 8.12 -4.28 -7.99
N MET A 38 7.35 -5.06 -8.74
CA MET A 38 6.92 -4.70 -10.10
C MET A 38 5.40 -4.67 -10.27
N THR A 39 4.64 -4.92 -9.20
CA THR A 39 3.18 -4.97 -9.20
C THR A 39 2.58 -4.05 -8.13
N THR A 40 1.45 -3.44 -8.47
CA THR A 40 0.65 -2.60 -7.55
C THR A 40 -0.71 -3.24 -7.29
N PRO A 41 -1.37 -2.94 -6.16
CA PRO A 41 -0.99 -2.00 -5.11
C PRO A 41 0.11 -2.53 -4.19
N ILE A 42 0.90 -1.63 -3.61
CA ILE A 42 1.87 -1.93 -2.55
C ILE A 42 1.51 -1.05 -1.37
N THR A 43 1.39 -1.66 -0.20
CA THR A 43 1.12 -0.96 1.05
C THR A 43 2.29 -1.19 1.99
N VAL A 44 2.85 -0.12 2.52
CA VAL A 44 3.93 -0.19 3.51
C VAL A 44 3.37 0.25 4.85
N ILE A 45 3.41 -0.65 5.83
CA ILE A 45 2.90 -0.42 7.19
C ILE A 45 4.03 -0.76 8.15
N ASP A 46 4.52 0.22 8.90
CA ASP A 46 5.63 0.06 9.85
C ASP A 46 6.87 -0.64 9.26
N GLY A 47 7.23 -0.27 8.02
CA GLY A 47 8.35 -0.89 7.29
C GLY A 47 8.04 -2.28 6.72
N ARG A 48 6.88 -2.87 7.01
CA ARG A 48 6.43 -4.13 6.39
C ARG A 48 5.70 -3.86 5.09
N VAL A 49 6.06 -4.62 4.06
CA VAL A 49 5.49 -4.45 2.72
C VAL A 49 4.42 -5.51 2.46
N VAL A 50 3.23 -5.06 2.08
CA VAL A 50 2.11 -5.88 1.62
C VAL A 50 1.88 -5.60 0.14
N ILE A 51 1.93 -6.64 -0.68
CA ILE A 51 1.70 -6.54 -2.12
C ILE A 51 0.27 -7.03 -2.40
N GLY A 52 -0.47 -6.26 -3.18
CA GLY A 52 -1.85 -6.57 -3.53
C GLY A 52 -2.87 -6.08 -2.49
N TYR A 53 -4.07 -6.66 -2.54
CA TYR A 53 -5.15 -6.39 -1.61
C TYR A 53 -5.29 -7.58 -0.66
N ASP A 54 -4.45 -7.59 0.38
CA ASP A 54 -4.31 -8.70 1.32
C ASP A 54 -4.89 -8.29 2.69
N THR A 55 -6.21 -8.37 2.83
CA THR A 55 -6.92 -7.82 4.01
C THR A 55 -6.48 -8.44 5.32
N GLU A 56 -6.10 -9.73 5.32
CA GLU A 56 -5.62 -10.43 6.51
C GLU A 56 -4.30 -9.83 7.01
N LYS A 57 -3.31 -9.69 6.12
CA LYS A 57 -2.04 -9.03 6.45
C LYS A 57 -2.22 -7.57 6.79
N LEU A 58 -3.06 -6.85 6.05
CA LEU A 58 -3.33 -5.44 6.37
C LEU A 58 -3.96 -5.32 7.76
N ASP A 59 -4.94 -6.16 8.10
CA ASP A 59 -5.57 -6.17 9.42
C ASP A 59 -4.58 -6.53 10.53
N GLU A 60 -3.74 -7.54 10.32
CA GLU A 60 -2.69 -7.95 11.27
C GLU A 60 -1.70 -6.82 11.54
N LEU A 61 -1.21 -6.16 10.48
CA LEU A 61 -0.23 -5.07 10.61
C LEU A 61 -0.83 -3.78 11.20
N LEU A 62 -2.14 -3.59 11.09
CA LEU A 62 -2.84 -2.41 11.63
C LEU A 62 -3.37 -2.62 13.05
N LYS A 63 -3.45 -3.87 13.53
CA LYS A 63 -3.85 -4.22 14.90
C LYS A 63 -2.66 -4.20 15.88
N GLY A 64 -1.43 -4.05 15.38
CA GLY A 64 -0.20 -3.98 16.17
C GLY A 64 -0.08 -2.72 17.00
#